data_AF-A0A0S6WVM6-F1
#
_entry.id   AF-A0A0S6WVM6-F1
#
_cell.length_a   1.000
_cell.length_b   1.000
_cell.length_c   1.000
_cell.angle_alpha   90.00
_cell.angle_beta   90.00
_cell.angle_gamma   90.00
#
_symmetry.space_group_name_H-M   'P 1'
#
loop_
_entity.id
_entity.type
_entity.pdbx_description
1 polymer ?
#
loop_
_entity_poly.entity_id
_entity_poly.type
_entity_poly.pdbx_seq_one_letter_code
_entity_poly.pdbx_strand_id
1 'polypeptide(L)'
;MTYGLLANHIWSFAGDSIEPGVSATFIQPFVTKTLPDSTAFTINTETTRDWKRDTWTVPINFVVSHVYTVGKQPISLAVGTRYYAERPEGGPNWGARFVATFLFPQ
;
A
#
# COMPACT_ATOMS: atom_id res chain seq x y z
N MET A 1 -13.20 -10.73 -9.11
CA MET A 1 -12.15 -10.79 -8.07
C MET A 1 -10.81 -10.74 -8.78
N THR A 2 -9.88 -9.95 -8.26
CA THR A 2 -8.57 -9.70 -8.84
C THR A 2 -7.51 -9.97 -7.78
N TYR A 3 -6.44 -10.64 -8.17
CA TYR A 3 -5.29 -10.93 -7.30
C TYR A 3 -4.04 -10.42 -8.02
N GLY A 4 -3.09 -9.88 -7.27
CA GLY A 4 -1.82 -9.46 -7.84
C GLY A 4 -0.73 -9.39 -6.79
N LEU A 5 0.51 -9.30 -7.27
CA LEU A 5 1.69 -9.21 -6.45
C LEU A 5 2.67 -8.24 -7.10
N LEU A 6 3.10 -7.25 -6.34
CA LEU A 6 4.20 -6.36 -6.70
C LEU A 6 5.41 -6.74 -5.85
N ALA A 7 6.53 -7.10 -6.47
CA ALA A 7 7.78 -7.36 -5.76
C ALA A 7 8.92 -6.55 -6.37
N ASN A 8 9.78 -6.00 -5.51
CA ASN A 8 10.96 -5.26 -5.89
C ASN A 8 12.13 -5.65 -4.97
N HIS A 9 13.31 -5.80 -5.55
CA HIS A 9 14.54 -6.08 -4.83
C HIS A 9 15.62 -5.10 -5.30
N ILE A 10 16.14 -4.30 -4.38
CA ILE A 10 17.19 -3.31 -4.65
C ILE A 10 18.47 -3.80 -3.97
N TRP A 11 19.56 -3.76 -4.73
CA TRP A 11 20.90 -4.13 -4.28
C TRP A 11 21.90 -3.11 -4.83
N SER A 12 22.84 -2.67 -3.99
CA SER A 12 24.01 -1.90 -4.43
C SER A 12 25.21 -2.82 -4.62
N PHE A 13 25.89 -2.70 -5.77
CA PHE A 13 27.06 -3.51 -6.14
C PHE A 13 28.39 -2.75 -6.00
N ALA A 14 28.36 -1.42 -5.81
CA ALA A 14 29.55 -0.58 -5.64
C ALA A 14 29.39 0.29 -4.40
N GLY A 15 29.87 -0.21 -3.25
CA GLY A 15 29.92 0.56 -2.01
C GLY A 15 31.37 0.73 -1.58
N ASP A 16 31.92 1.93 -1.81
CA ASP A 16 33.13 2.36 -1.10
C ASP A 16 32.82 2.51 0.40
N SER A 17 33.86 2.34 1.22
CA SER A 17 33.89 2.21 2.69
C SER A 17 33.16 3.28 3.53
N ILE A 18 32.44 4.21 2.92
CA ILE A 18 31.71 5.33 3.54
C ILE A 18 30.18 5.17 3.41
N GLU A 19 29.67 4.47 2.40
CA GLU A 19 28.23 4.31 2.22
C GLU A 19 27.77 2.87 2.49
N PRO A 20 26.96 2.63 3.52
CA PRO A 20 26.45 1.31 3.78
C PRO A 20 25.55 0.86 2.62
N GLY A 21 26.04 -0.04 1.76
CA GLY A 21 25.28 -0.67 0.65
C GLY A 21 23.85 -1.13 1.00
N VAL A 22 22.89 -0.77 0.16
CA VAL A 22 21.46 -1.05 0.39
C VAL A 22 21.11 -2.43 -0.15
N SER A 23 20.51 -3.28 0.69
CA SER A 23 19.80 -4.49 0.25
C SER A 23 18.41 -4.44 0.88
N ALA A 24 17.38 -4.23 0.05
CA ALA A 24 16.00 -4.10 0.51
C ALA A 24 15.08 -4.91 -0.41
N THR A 25 14.24 -5.74 0.19
CA THR A 25 13.19 -6.47 -0.51
C THR A 25 11.85 -5.88 -0.13
N PHE A 26 11.07 -5.49 -1.14
CA PHE A 26 9.71 -5.00 -1.01
C PHE A 26 8.77 -6.00 -1.68
N ILE A 27 7.79 -6.50 -0.94
CA ILE A 27 6.77 -7.42 -1.47
C ILE A 27 5.40 -6.93 -1.04
N GLN A 28 4.52 -6.76 -2.02
CA GLN A 28 3.16 -6.26 -1.86
C GLN A 28 2.15 -7.13 -2.62
N PRO A 29 1.68 -8.23 -2.03
CA PRO A 29 0.50 -8.92 -2.51
C PRO A 29 -0.74 -8.08 -2.23
N PHE A 30 -1.70 -8.14 -3.13
CA PHE A 30 -3.00 -7.52 -2.97
C PHE A 30 -4.12 -8.40 -3.51
N VAL A 31 -5.29 -8.25 -2.91
CA VAL A 31 -6.54 -8.87 -3.33
C VAL A 31 -7.59 -7.79 -3.41
N THR A 32 -8.29 -7.72 -4.55
CA THR A 32 -9.39 -6.78 -4.75
C THR A 32 -10.65 -7.50 -5.21
N LYS A 33 -11.78 -7.21 -4.57
CA LYS A 33 -13.11 -7.64 -5.01
C LYS A 33 -13.95 -6.42 -5.32
N THR A 34 -14.25 -6.22 -6.61
CA THR A 34 -15.23 -5.23 -7.06
C THR A 34 -16.59 -5.89 -7.23
N LEU A 35 -17.61 -5.30 -6.64
CA LEU A 35 -19.00 -5.66 -6.79
C LEU A 35 -19.61 -5.00 -8.04
N PRO A 36 -20.75 -5.51 -8.57
CA PRO A 36 -21.40 -4.92 -9.74
C PRO A 36 -21.88 -3.47 -9.55
N ASP A 37 -22.05 -3.04 -8.30
CA ASP A 37 -22.44 -1.68 -7.93
C ASP A 37 -21.26 -0.68 -7.93
N SER A 38 -20.06 -1.09 -8.38
CA SER A 38 -18.82 -0.30 -8.34
C SER A 38 -18.18 -0.12 -6.95
N THR A 39 -18.65 -0.85 -5.93
CA THR A 39 -17.93 -0.95 -4.65
C THR A 39 -16.75 -1.89 -4.79
N ALA A 40 -15.53 -1.46 -4.45
CA ALA A 40 -14.34 -2.29 -4.41
C ALA A 40 -13.77 -2.41 -3.00
N PHE A 41 -13.53 -3.66 -2.59
CA PHE A 41 -12.84 -4.03 -1.35
C PHE A 41 -11.42 -4.48 -1.69
N THR A 42 -10.41 -3.87 -1.08
CA THR A 42 -9.00 -4.18 -1.30
C THR A 42 -8.31 -4.49 0.01
N ILE A 43 -7.54 -5.58 0.04
CA ILE A 43 -6.57 -5.90 1.09
C ILE A 43 -5.20 -5.98 0.44
N ASN A 44 -4.20 -5.31 1.01
CA ASN A 44 -2.81 -5.45 0.59
C ASN A 44 -1.87 -5.35 1.80
N THR A 45 -0.74 -6.05 1.76
CA THR A 45 0.35 -5.84 2.72
C THR A 45 1.55 -5.24 2.02
N GLU A 46 2.32 -4.35 2.65
CA GLU A 46 3.52 -3.73 2.05
C GLU A 46 4.77 -4.13 2.84
N THR A 47 5.17 -5.40 2.75
CA THR A 47 6.30 -5.92 3.54
C THR A 47 7.60 -5.31 3.03
N THR A 48 8.24 -4.53 3.90
CA THR A 48 9.57 -3.95 3.64
C THR A 48 10.55 -4.51 4.67
N ARG A 49 11.64 -5.14 4.21
CA ARG A 49 12.73 -5.61 5.07
C ARG A 49 13.97 -4.75 4.87
N ASP A 50 14.35 -4.00 5.90
CA ASP A 50 15.64 -3.31 5.99
C ASP A 50 16.64 -4.24 6.68
N TRP A 51 17.57 -4.80 5.91
CA TRP A 51 18.53 -5.80 6.37
C TRP A 51 19.66 -5.23 7.24
N LYS A 52 19.78 -3.89 7.37
CA LYS A 52 20.83 -3.25 8.16
C LYS A 52 20.41 -2.84 9.56
N ARG A 53 19.12 -2.63 9.79
CA ARG A 53 18.55 -2.28 11.10
C ARG A 53 17.76 -3.42 11.76
N ASP A 54 17.76 -4.60 11.14
CA ASP A 54 16.91 -5.75 11.50
C ASP A 54 15.44 -5.38 11.76
N THR A 55 14.98 -4.34 11.07
CA THR A 55 13.67 -3.75 11.31
C THR A 55 12.73 -4.19 10.21
N TRP A 56 11.65 -4.84 10.62
CA TRP A 56 10.57 -5.27 9.76
C TRP A 56 9.40 -4.29 9.91
N THR A 57 8.81 -3.89 8.79
CA THR A 57 7.50 -3.23 8.83
C THR A 57 6.56 -3.99 7.92
N VAL A 58 5.47 -4.46 8.51
CA VAL A 58 4.44 -5.26 7.81
C VAL A 58 3.09 -4.56 7.97
N PRO A 59 2.83 -3.50 7.19
CA PRO A 59 1.56 -2.81 7.21
C PRO A 59 0.54 -3.60 6.38
N ILE A 60 -0.55 -4.02 7.00
CA ILE A 60 -1.72 -4.60 6.36
C ILE A 60 -2.73 -3.48 6.18
N ASN A 61 -3.11 -3.22 4.93
CA ASN A 61 -4.09 -2.21 4.57
C ASN A 61 -5.40 -2.87 4.17
N PHE A 62 -6.50 -2.30 4.63
CA PHE A 62 -7.84 -2.60 4.15
C PHE A 62 -8.47 -1.32 3.62
N VAL A 63 -9.04 -1.38 2.43
CA VAL A 63 -9.61 -0.20 1.75
C VAL A 63 -10.95 -0.58 1.14
N VAL A 64 -11.94 0.25 1.37
CA VAL A 64 -13.22 0.22 0.67
C VAL A 64 -13.29 1.47 -0.19
N SER A 65 -13.64 1.31 -1.46
CA SER A 65 -13.82 2.42 -2.38
C SER A 65 -15.08 2.23 -3.20
N HIS A 66 -15.66 3.33 -3.66
CA HIS A 66 -16.84 3.31 -4.52
C HIS A 66 -16.80 4.51 -5.46
N VAL A 67 -17.20 4.29 -6.71
CA VAL A 67 -17.31 5.33 -7.73
C VAL A 67 -18.78 5.74 -7.85
N TYR A 68 -19.06 7.01 -7.54
CA TYR A 68 -20.37 7.61 -7.71
C TYR A 68 -20.34 8.59 -8.89
N THR A 69 -21.47 8.76 -9.56
CA THR A 69 -21.63 9.80 -10.58
C THR A 69 -22.63 10.82 -10.08
N VAL A 70 -22.18 12.07 -9.87
CA VAL A 70 -23.05 13.19 -9.52
C VAL A 70 -23.25 14.04 -10.78
N GLY A 71 -24.44 13.94 -11.39
CA GLY A 71 -24.72 14.56 -12.68
C GLY A 71 -23.86 13.95 -13.79
N LYS A 72 -22.88 14.71 -14.28
CA LYS A 72 -21.90 14.26 -15.30
C LYS A 72 -20.50 14.03 -14.73
N GLN A 73 -20.29 14.24 -13.43
CA GLN A 73 -18.98 14.19 -12.79
C GLN A 73 -18.82 12.87 -12.02
N PRO A 74 -17.93 11.95 -12.47
CA PRO A 74 -17.56 10.78 -11.69
C PRO A 74 -16.64 11.18 -10.53
N ILE A 75 -16.90 10.60 -9.36
CA ILE A 75 -16.16 10.82 -8.11
C ILE A 75 -15.90 9.46 -7.47
N SER A 76 -14.64 9.14 -7.21
CA SER A 76 -14.26 7.97 -6.42
C SER A 76 -14.02 8.40 -4.98
N LEU A 77 -14.73 7.76 -4.04
CA LEU A 77 -14.50 7.91 -2.62
C LEU A 77 -13.88 6.63 -2.08
N ALA A 78 -12.90 6.76 -1.18
CA ALA A 78 -12.30 5.63 -0.51
C ALA A 78 -12.04 5.92 0.96
N VAL A 79 -12.27 4.91 1.79
CA VAL A 79 -11.85 4.87 3.18
C VAL A 79 -10.95 3.66 3.37
N GLY A 80 -9.91 3.79 4.16
CA GLY A 80 -9.06 2.66 4.48
C GLY A 80 -8.46 2.75 5.86
N THR A 81 -8.10 1.58 6.38
CA THR A 81 -7.34 1.40 7.60
C THR A 81 -6.03 0.73 7.28
N ARG A 82 -5.04 0.98 8.13
CA ARG A 82 -3.73 0.36 8.09
C ARG A 82 -3.45 -0.17 9.48
N TYR A 83 -3.02 -1.43 9.57
CA TYR A 83 -2.54 -2.04 10.80
C TYR A 83 -1.10 -2.45 10.60
N TYR A 84 -0.23 -2.14 11.56
CA TYR A 84 1.16 -2.54 11.51
C TYR A 84 1.35 -3.82 12.31
N ALA A 85 1.43 -4.96 11.63
CA ALA A 85 1.64 -6.26 12.27
C ALA A 85 3.04 -6.37 12.88
N GLU A 86 4.02 -5.74 12.23
CA GLU A 86 5.38 -5.56 12.74
C GLU A 86 5.77 -4.10 12.52
N ARG A 87 6.42 -3.48 13.50
CA ARG A 87 6.80 -2.06 13.48
C ARG A 87 8.00 -1.77 14.37
N PRO A 88 8.76 -0.69 14.08
CA PRO A 88 9.77 -0.19 15.01
C PRO A 88 9.18 0.23 16.36
N GLU A 89 10.01 0.26 17.39
CA GLU A 89 9.68 0.86 18.69
C GLU A 89 9.25 2.33 18.51
N GLY A 90 8.18 2.74 19.20
CA GLY A 90 7.57 4.07 19.07
C GLY A 90 6.70 4.30 17.83
N GLY A 91 6.62 3.35 16.90
CA GLY A 91 5.77 3.45 15.71
C GLY A 91 4.26 3.33 16.00
N PRO A 92 3.40 3.85 15.10
CA PRO A 92 1.95 3.73 15.25
C PRO A 92 1.48 2.27 15.09
N ASN A 93 0.52 1.82 15.90
CA ASN A 93 -0.08 0.49 15.76
C ASN A 93 -1.04 0.41 14.56
N TRP A 94 -1.68 1.53 14.23
CA TRP A 94 -2.67 1.61 13.16
C TRP A 94 -2.76 3.03 12.58
N GLY A 95 -3.43 3.17 11.44
CA GLY A 95 -3.80 4.44 10.84
C GLY A 95 -5.10 4.32 10.05
N ALA A 96 -5.70 5.46 9.72
CA ALA A 96 -6.85 5.55 8.85
C ALA A 96 -6.63 6.61 7.77
N ARG A 97 -7.29 6.43 6.63
CA ARG A 97 -7.26 7.37 5.51
C ARG A 97 -8.63 7.51 4.89
N PHE A 98 -8.92 8.72 4.43
CA PHE A 98 -10.04 9.03 3.57
C PHE A 98 -9.50 9.71 2.31
N VAL A 99 -10.02 9.34 1.14
CA VAL A 99 -9.59 9.86 -0.16
C VAL A 99 -10.82 10.16 -1.00
N ALA A 100 -10.83 11.33 -1.63
CA ALA A 100 -11.80 11.70 -2.65
C ALA A 100 -11.06 12.07 -3.94
N THR A 101 -11.41 11.43 -5.04
CA THR A 101 -10.79 11.61 -6.35
C THR A 101 -11.85 12.02 -7.37
N PHE A 102 -11.68 13.20 -7.95
CA PHE A 102 -12.55 13.73 -9.00
C PHE A 102 -11.97 13.37 -10.38
N LEU A 103 -12.79 12.79 -11.25
CA LEU A 103 -12.36 12.35 -12.59
C LEU A 103 -12.87 13.34 -13.65
N PHE A 104 -11.98 14.16 -14.20
CA PHE A 104 -12.36 15.12 -15.24
C PHE A 104 -12.13 14.55 -16.64
N PRO A 105 -13.03 14.81 -17.61
CA PRO A 105 -12.77 14.50 -19.02
C PRO A 105 -11.60 15.35 -19.55
N GLN A 106 -10.93 14.83 -20.58
CA GLN A 106 -9.90 15.57 -21.33
C GLN A 106 -10.49 16.71 -22.14
#